data_AF-A0A7R9IU53-F1
#
_entry.id   AF-A0A7R9IU53-F1
#
_cell.length_a   1.000
_cell.length_b   1.000
_cell.length_c   1.000
_cell.angle_alpha   90.00
_cell.angle_beta   90.00
_cell.angle_gamma   90.00
#
_symmetry.space_group_name_H-M   'P 1'
#
loop_
_entity.id
_entity.type
_entity.pdbx_description
1 polymer ?
#
loop_
_entity_poly.entity_id
_entity_poly.type
_entity_poly.pdbx_seq_one_letter_code
_entity_poly.pdbx_strand_id
1 'polypeptide(L)' 'MVWIHGGGFEMGAGFLNLDGSDVSANNGLRDQVMALTWVNKNISKFGGDPDNVTIFGESAGGASVHYLLLAPSAK' A
#
# COMPACT_ATOMS: atom_id res chain seq x y z
N MET A 1 -3.33 10.45 8.75
CA MET A 1 -3.06 10.65 7.32
C MET A 1 -1.79 9.89 6.95
N VAL A 2 -1.80 9.12 5.86
CA VAL A 2 -0.66 8.34 5.38
C VAL A 2 -0.36 8.75 3.94
N TRP A 3 0.88 9.15 3.67
CA TRP A 3 1.33 9.51 2.32
C TRP A 3 1.89 8.28 1.61
N ILE A 4 1.31 7.95 0.45
CA ILE A 4 1.87 6.95 -0.46
C ILE A 4 2.76 7.67 -1.48
N HIS A 5 4.06 7.63 -1.24
CA HIS A 5 5.10 8.03 -2.19
C HIS A 5 5.84 6.79 -2.72
N GLY A 6 6.44 6.89 -3.90
CA GLY A 6 7.17 5.77 -4.49
C GLY A 6 8.33 5.27 -3.63
N GLY A 7 8.98 6.13 -2.85
CA GLY A 7 10.26 5.85 -2.17
C GLY A 7 10.24 4.90 -0.96
N GLY A 8 9.10 4.27 -0.62
CA GLY A 8 8.96 3.41 0.57
C GLY A 8 8.51 1.98 0.31
N PHE A 9 8.30 1.61 -0.96
CA PHE A 9 7.76 0.32 -1.38
C PHE A 9 8.58 -0.23 -2.54
N GLU A 10 8.52 -1.53 -2.81
CA GLU A 10 9.21 -2.07 -3.98
C GLU A 10 8.76 -1.35 -5.28
N MET A 11 9.75 -0.91 -6.06
CA MET A 11 9.58 -0.26 -7.36
C MET A 11 10.00 -1.18 -8.50
N GLY A 12 9.62 -0.85 -9.74
CA GLY A 12 10.13 -1.53 -10.94
C GLY A 12 9.83 -3.03 -10.92
N ALA A 13 10.86 -3.85 -10.65
CA ALA A 13 10.72 -5.30 -10.52
C ALA A 13 9.73 -5.73 -9.42
N GLY A 14 9.42 -4.87 -8.45
CA GLY A 14 8.33 -5.09 -7.47
C GLY A 14 6.93 -5.20 -8.09
N PHE A 15 6.78 -4.86 -9.37
CA PHE A 15 5.54 -5.01 -10.14
C PHE A 15 5.67 -6.06 -11.25
N LEU A 16 6.76 -6.81 -11.27
CA LEU A 16 6.98 -7.83 -12.29
C LEU A 16 5.93 -8.94 -12.14
N ASN A 17 5.30 -9.29 -13.25
CA ASN A 17 4.45 -10.47 -13.36
C ASN A 17 5.06 -11.39 -14.41
N LEU A 18 5.46 -12.59 -13.99
CA LEU A 18 6.04 -13.61 -14.86
C LEU A 18 5.18 -14.86 -14.77
N ASP A 19 4.36 -15.07 -15.81
CA ASP A 19 3.46 -16.21 -15.91
C ASP A 19 4.23 -17.54 -15.77
N GLY A 20 3.74 -18.41 -14.89
CA GLY A 20 4.34 -19.74 -14.66
C GLY A 20 5.60 -19.75 -13.78
N SER A 21 5.99 -18.62 -13.19
CA SER A 21 7.06 -18.55 -12.19
C SER A 21 6.51 -18.42 -10.77
N ASP A 22 7.34 -18.71 -9.76
CA ASP A 22 7.02 -18.47 -8.35
C ASP A 22 7.14 -16.99 -7.93
N VAL A 23 7.39 -16.07 -8.86
CA VAL A 23 7.48 -14.64 -8.57
C VAL A 23 6.08 -14.07 -8.38
N SER A 24 5.79 -13.63 -7.16
CA SER A 24 4.53 -12.94 -6.85
C SER A 24 4.48 -11.57 -7.52
N ALA A 25 3.39 -11.27 -8.21
CA ALA A 25 3.15 -9.97 -8.82
C ALA A 25 2.61 -8.93 -7.82
N ASN A 26 2.79 -7.65 -8.19
CA ASN A 26 2.31 -6.48 -7.45
C ASN A 26 2.85 -6.37 -6.02
N ASN A 27 4.08 -6.81 -5.77
CA ASN A 27 4.72 -6.72 -4.47
C ASN A 27 4.78 -5.28 -3.95
N GLY A 28 4.99 -4.28 -4.82
CA GLY A 28 4.89 -2.87 -4.42
C GLY A 28 3.51 -2.47 -3.85
N LEU A 29 2.41 -3.04 -4.36
CA LEU A 29 1.07 -2.85 -3.77
C LEU A 29 0.89 -3.69 -2.50
N ARG A 30 1.47 -4.89 -2.44
CA ARG A 30 1.41 -5.73 -1.24
C ARG A 30 2.15 -5.07 -0.07
N ASP A 31 3.28 -4.42 -0.33
CA ASP A 31 4.00 -3.65 0.68
C ASP A 31 3.14 -2.50 1.22
N GLN A 32 2.42 -1.80 0.34
CA GLN A 32 1.48 -0.75 0.75
C GLN A 32 0.35 -1.31 1.62
N VAL A 33 -0.20 -2.49 1.29
CA VAL A 33 -1.21 -3.18 2.13
C VAL A 33 -0.63 -3.52 3.50
N MET A 34 0.59 -4.05 3.56
CA MET A 34 1.26 -4.33 4.83
C MET A 34 1.48 -3.06 5.65
N ALA A 35 1.87 -1.97 5.01
CA ALA A 35 2.05 -0.68 5.69
C ALA A 35 0.72 -0.15 6.25
N LEU A 36 -0.38 -0.24 5.51
CA LEU A 36 -1.71 0.13 6.01
C LEU A 36 -2.15 -0.75 7.17
N THR A 37 -1.89 -2.05 7.10
CA THR A 37 -2.13 -3.00 8.19
C THR A 37 -1.33 -2.60 9.44
N TRP A 38 -0.06 -2.20 9.26
CA TRP A 38 0.77 -1.73 10.36
C TRP A 38 0.23 -0.44 10.96
N VAL A 39 -0.18 0.53 10.12
CA VAL A 39 -0.77 1.80 10.59
C VAL A 39 -2.04 1.51 11.39
N ASN A 40 -2.99 0.75 10.85
CA ASN A 40 -4.24 0.44 11.55
C ASN A 40 -3.98 -0.22 12.93
N LYS A 41 -3.00 -1.13 13.01
CA LYS A 41 -2.64 -1.80 14.28
C LYS A 41 -1.92 -0.91 15.31
N ASN A 42 -1.28 0.17 14.88
CA ASN A 42 -0.35 0.90 15.74
C ASN A 42 -0.65 2.40 15.90
N ILE A 43 -1.45 3.00 15.03
CA ILE A 43 -1.60 4.46 14.98
C ILE A 43 -2.22 5.05 16.26
N SER A 44 -3.00 4.26 17.00
CA SER A 44 -3.53 4.63 18.32
C SER A 44 -2.45 4.92 19.35
N LYS A 45 -1.29 4.25 19.27
CA LYS A 45 -0.12 4.50 20.14
C LYS A 45 0.55 5.85 19.86
N PHE A 46 0.27 6.44 18.70
CA PHE A 46 0.77 7.74 18.27
C PHE A 46 -0.32 8.83 18.32
N GLY A 47 -1.46 8.54 18.96
CA GLY A 47 -2.57 9.49 19.11
C GLY A 47 -3.46 9.64 17.89
N GLY A 48 -3.34 8.78 16.88
CA GLY A 48 -4.27 8.75 15.74
C GLY A 48 -5.42 7.77 15.96
N ASP A 49 -6.47 7.93 15.18
CA ASP A 49 -7.64 7.05 15.19
C ASP A 49 -7.50 5.99 14.07
N PRO A 50 -7.43 4.69 14.40
CA PRO A 50 -7.32 3.63 13.40
C PRO A 50 -8.56 3.51 12.49
N ASP A 51 -9.71 4.00 12.93
CA ASP A 51 -10.96 4.00 12.16
C ASP A 51 -11.09 5.25 11.28
N ASN A 52 -10.14 6.19 11.37
CA ASN A 52 -10.15 7.45 10.62
C ASN A 52 -8.78 7.74 9.97
N VAL A 53 -8.35 6.81 9.12
CA VAL A 53 -7.10 6.93 8.36
C VAL A 53 -7.37 7.38 6.92
N THR A 54 -6.94 8.59 6.58
CA THR A 54 -6.89 9.05 5.17
C THR A 54 -5.56 8.69 4.50
N ILE A 55 -5.61 8.02 3.35
CA ILE A 55 -4.46 7.80 2.46
C ILE A 55 -4.47 8.83 1.33
N PHE A 56 -3.29 9.28 0.89
CA PHE A 56 -3.17 10.19 -0.25
C PHE A 56 -1.89 9.90 -1.05
N GLY A 57 -1.87 10.26 -2.33
CA GLY A 57 -0.75 10.03 -3.23
C GLY A 57 -0.89 10.82 -4.52
N GLU A 58 0.22 11.00 -5.24
CA GLU A 58 0.31 11.75 -6.50
C GLU A 58 0.95 10.86 -7.59
N SER A 59 0.58 11.06 -8.86
CA SER A 59 1.06 10.25 -9.99
C SER A 59 0.88 8.74 -9.75
N ALA A 60 1.95 7.94 -9.80
CA ALA A 60 1.93 6.51 -9.48
C ALA A 60 1.43 6.22 -8.05
N GLY A 61 1.66 7.12 -7.09
CA GLY A 61 1.09 7.04 -5.75
C GLY A 61 -0.42 7.31 -5.72
N GLY A 62 -0.91 8.20 -6.59
CA GLY A 62 -2.35 8.44 -6.78
C GLY A 62 -3.04 7.22 -7.41
N ALA A 63 -2.42 6.60 -8.41
CA ALA A 63 -2.88 5.33 -8.97
C ALA A 63 -2.86 4.22 -7.91
N SER A 64 -1.83 4.17 -7.07
CA SER A 64 -1.73 3.24 -5.95
C SER A 64 -2.89 3.42 -4.96
N VAL A 65 -3.23 4.65 -4.57
CA VAL A 65 -4.41 4.94 -3.74
C VAL A 65 -5.68 4.39 -4.39
N HIS A 66 -5.88 4.61 -5.69
CA HIS A 66 -7.02 4.04 -6.42
C HIS A 66 -7.03 2.51 -6.33
N TYR A 67 -5.91 1.84 -6.60
CA TYR A 67 -5.83 0.38 -6.52
C TYR A 67 -6.12 -0.16 -5.12
N LEU A 68 -5.66 0.52 -4.07
CA LEU A 68 -5.94 0.12 -2.69
C LEU A 68 -7.42 0.27 -2.32
N LEU A 69 -8.14 1.24 -2.87
CA LEU A 69 -9.60 1.34 -2.68
C LEU A 69 -10.36 0.15 -3.31
N LEU A 70 -9.80 -0.45 -4.36
CA LEU A 70 -10.40 -1.59 -5.07
C LEU A 70 -9.96 -2.94 -4.49
N ALA A 71 -8.78 -3.02 -3.88
CA ALA A 71 -8.21 -4.26 -3.37
C ALA A 71 -8.94 -4.75 -2.11
N PRO A 72 -9.54 -5.96 -2.11
CA PRO A 72 -10.17 -6.51 -0.91
C PRO A 72 -9.20 -6.67 0.27
N SER A 73 -7.92 -6.88 0.00
CA SER A 73 -6.86 -7.02 1.01
C SER A 73 -6.51 -5.71 1.72
N ALA A 74 -6.97 -4.57 1.22
CA ALA A 74 -6.72 -3.24 1.79
C ALA A 74 -7.92 -2.67 2.56
N LYS A 75 -9.01 -3.46 2.69
CA LYS A 75 -10.18 -3.10 3.49
C LYS A 75 -9.99 -3.43 4.97
#